data_AF-A0A9C8N0Q0-F1
#
_entry.id   AF-A0A9C8N0Q0-F1
#
_cell.length_a   1.000
_cell.length_b   1.000
_cell.length_c   1.000
_cell.angle_alpha   90.00
_cell.angle_beta   90.00
_cell.angle_gamma   90.00
#
_symmetry.space_group_name_H-M   'P 1'
#
loop_
_entity.id
_entity.type
_entity.pdbx_description
1 polymer ?
#
loop_
_entity_poly.entity_id
_entity_poly.type
_entity_poly.pdbx_seq_one_letter_code
_entity_poly.pdbx_strand_id
1 'polypeptide(L)'
;MKTKLFKAIKKFMIISLIIVGIIVTITILFMQQDIFGQIPNGTSAEILKKSSHYKDGQFQNLSPTPALTEGHTYWEVMTDFFLKDRPRRIPADTLPSMKTDLIHLNLDENVLVWFGHSSYFMQIDGKRILVDPVFSGNASPLPGSVKSFTGTDRYAVTDLPEIDYLFISHDHYDHFDYKTLIALENKIKKVVCGLGVGSHLESWGYDAAKIIEKDWYETQELTDGFTVSVTPTRHFSGRGFVRNKTLWASYVLQTPTLKVYIGGDSGYDTHFQEIGNKFGPFDLVILENGQYDEAWHYIHMMPSEVLKAAQDLKAKRIFPVHSSKFALANHSWDEPLIQITELNKAYNLPLVTPIIGEVVNLKNPNQVFKPWWVGLN
;
A
#
# COMPACT_ATOMS: atom_id res chain seq x y z
N MET A 1 -45.42 26.02 32.18
CA MET A 1 -44.09 26.03 31.52
C MET A 1 -43.35 24.69 31.59
N LYS A 2 -43.18 24.07 32.77
CA LYS A 2 -42.41 22.81 32.95
C LYS A 2 -42.87 21.62 32.07
N THR A 3 -44.17 21.45 31.85
CA THR A 3 -44.75 20.35 31.04
C THR A 3 -44.52 20.49 29.53
N LYS A 4 -44.47 21.72 29.00
CA LYS A 4 -44.14 21.96 27.58
C LYS A 4 -42.65 21.69 27.32
N LEU A 5 -41.78 22.13 28.23
CA LEU A 5 -40.34 21.88 28.16
C LEU A 5 -40.02 20.38 28.22
N PHE A 6 -40.64 19.64 29.14
CA PHE A 6 -40.44 18.18 29.24
C PHE A 6 -40.91 17.43 27.98
N LYS A 7 -42.05 17.81 27.39
CA LYS A 7 -42.53 17.25 26.12
C LYS A 7 -41.58 17.57 24.96
N ALA A 8 -41.01 18.77 24.93
CA ALA A 8 -40.03 19.18 23.92
C ALA A 8 -38.72 18.38 24.04
N ILE A 9 -38.18 18.23 25.26
CA ILE A 9 -36.98 17.41 25.52
C ILE A 9 -37.23 15.95 25.15
N LYS A 10 -38.38 15.37 25.56
CA LYS A 10 -38.73 13.99 25.19
C LYS A 10 -38.84 13.82 23.68
N LYS A 11 -39.48 14.75 22.98
CA LYS A 11 -39.59 14.74 21.51
C LYS A 11 -38.21 14.85 20.85
N PHE A 12 -37.35 15.75 21.32
CA PHE A 12 -35.99 15.90 20.84
C PHE A 12 -35.16 14.63 21.04
N MET A 13 -35.26 14.01 22.22
CA MET A 13 -34.57 12.76 22.53
C MET A 13 -35.04 11.60 21.64
N ILE A 14 -36.35 11.46 21.42
CA ILE A 14 -36.91 10.46 20.50
C ILE A 14 -36.41 10.69 19.08
N ILE A 15 -36.45 11.94 18.58
CA ILE A 15 -35.95 12.27 17.25
C ILE A 15 -34.45 11.96 17.14
N SER A 16 -33.67 12.31 18.14
CA SER A 16 -32.22 12.03 18.17
C SER A 16 -31.94 10.52 18.13
N LEU A 17 -32.68 9.73 18.91
CA LEU A 17 -32.56 8.27 18.90
C LEU A 17 -32.96 7.66 17.55
N ILE A 18 -34.01 8.19 16.90
CA ILE A 18 -34.41 7.77 15.56
C ILE A 18 -33.30 8.09 14.54
N ILE A 19 -32.74 9.30 14.60
CA ILE A 19 -31.63 9.70 13.71
C ILE A 19 -30.42 8.79 13.91
N VAL A 20 -30.02 8.53 15.16
CA VAL A 20 -28.93 7.60 15.47
C VAL A 20 -29.24 6.20 14.94
N GLY A 21 -30.46 5.71 15.14
CA GLY A 21 -30.88 4.40 14.62
C GLY A 21 -30.81 4.32 13.09
N ILE A 22 -31.22 5.39 12.39
CA ILE A 22 -31.11 5.49 10.92
C ILE A 22 -29.64 5.48 10.50
N ILE A 23 -28.78 6.29 11.14
CA ILE A 23 -27.34 6.34 10.82
C ILE A 23 -26.69 4.97 11.02
N VAL A 24 -26.96 4.30 12.15
CA VAL A 24 -26.43 2.96 12.42
C VAL A 24 -26.89 1.97 11.36
N THR A 25 -28.17 2.01 10.98
CA THR A 25 -28.72 1.10 9.95
C THR A 25 -28.07 1.36 8.59
N ILE A 26 -27.93 2.62 8.17
CA ILE A 26 -27.27 3.00 6.93
C ILE A 26 -25.81 2.52 6.94
N THR A 27 -25.08 2.71 8.03
CA THR A 27 -23.70 2.25 8.17
C THR A 27 -23.59 0.73 8.05
N ILE A 28 -24.48 -0.02 8.71
CA ILE A 28 -24.50 -1.49 8.61
C ILE A 28 -24.74 -1.94 7.18
N LEU A 29 -25.75 -1.38 6.51
CA LEU A 29 -26.05 -1.71 5.10
C LEU A 29 -24.90 -1.32 4.17
N PHE A 30 -24.27 -0.17 4.42
CA PHE A 30 -23.11 0.27 3.65
C PHE A 30 -21.94 -0.70 3.80
N MET A 31 -21.67 -1.18 5.01
CA MET A 31 -20.59 -2.14 5.30
C MET A 31 -20.82 -3.56 4.79
N GLN A 32 -22.03 -3.89 4.32
CA GLN A 32 -22.32 -5.19 3.71
C GLN A 32 -21.90 -5.27 2.23
N GLN A 33 -21.39 -4.19 1.64
CA GLN A 33 -20.89 -4.19 0.27
C GLN A 33 -19.60 -5.00 0.13
N ASP A 34 -19.45 -5.69 -1.01
CA ASP A 34 -18.30 -6.53 -1.32
C ASP A 34 -16.95 -5.78 -1.22
N ILE A 35 -16.92 -4.46 -1.40
CA ILE A 35 -15.70 -3.64 -1.29
C ILE A 35 -14.98 -3.78 0.06
N PHE A 36 -15.72 -4.10 1.14
CA PHE A 36 -15.17 -4.36 2.46
C PHE A 36 -14.52 -5.75 2.58
N GLY A 37 -14.85 -6.66 1.65
CA GLY A 37 -14.41 -8.04 1.60
C GLY A 37 -14.80 -8.84 2.84
N GLN A 38 -14.15 -9.99 3.02
CA GLN A 38 -14.45 -10.91 4.11
C GLN A 38 -13.24 -11.18 5.02
N ILE A 39 -13.45 -11.00 6.33
CA ILE A 39 -12.49 -11.39 7.36
C ILE A 39 -12.37 -12.93 7.39
N PRO A 40 -11.16 -13.47 7.60
CA PRO A 40 -10.94 -14.91 7.74
C PRO A 40 -11.88 -15.56 8.76
N ASN A 41 -12.52 -16.66 8.35
CA ASN A 41 -13.46 -17.43 9.16
C ASN A 41 -13.29 -18.94 8.87
N GLY A 42 -13.95 -19.79 9.67
CA GLY A 42 -13.91 -21.24 9.49
C GLY A 42 -12.49 -21.79 9.44
N THR A 43 -12.19 -22.62 8.42
CA THR A 43 -10.88 -23.23 8.21
C THR A 43 -9.75 -22.20 8.07
N SER A 44 -9.98 -21.09 7.34
CA SER A 44 -8.97 -20.04 7.16
C SER A 44 -8.60 -19.40 8.50
N ALA A 45 -9.58 -19.15 9.37
CA ALA A 45 -9.31 -18.64 10.72
C ALA A 45 -8.51 -19.64 11.59
N GLU A 46 -8.73 -20.95 11.44
CA GLU A 46 -7.94 -21.97 12.14
C GLU A 46 -6.49 -22.06 11.64
N ILE A 47 -6.23 -21.72 10.36
CA ILE A 47 -4.86 -21.58 9.85
C ILE A 47 -4.17 -20.40 10.53
N LEU A 48 -4.85 -19.24 10.64
CA LEU A 48 -4.26 -18.05 11.26
C LEU A 48 -3.84 -18.29 12.71
N LYS A 49 -4.64 -19.02 13.49
CA LYS A 49 -4.32 -19.35 14.90
C LYS A 49 -3.04 -20.18 15.08
N LYS A 50 -2.51 -20.79 14.02
CA LYS A 50 -1.23 -21.52 14.05
C LYS A 50 -0.03 -20.60 13.89
N SER A 51 -0.23 -19.39 13.36
CA SER A 51 0.83 -18.38 13.25
C SER A 51 1.28 -17.92 14.64
N SER A 52 2.59 -17.86 14.86
CA SER A 52 3.15 -17.22 16.05
C SER A 52 2.97 -15.70 16.05
N HIS A 53 2.56 -15.10 14.92
CA HIS A 53 2.34 -13.68 14.76
C HIS A 53 0.87 -13.28 14.95
N TYR A 54 -0.06 -14.26 15.00
CA TYR A 54 -1.47 -14.05 15.32
C TYR A 54 -1.76 -14.36 16.79
N LYS A 55 -1.86 -13.31 17.62
CA LYS A 55 -2.06 -13.40 19.08
C LYS A 55 -3.21 -12.53 19.53
N ASP A 56 -3.91 -12.97 20.58
CA ASP A 56 -5.06 -12.25 21.15
C ASP A 56 -6.15 -11.93 20.11
N GLY A 57 -6.30 -12.81 19.12
CA GLY A 57 -7.27 -12.69 18.05
C GLY A 57 -6.91 -11.69 16.94
N GLN A 58 -5.64 -11.28 16.80
CA GLN A 58 -5.18 -10.40 15.72
C GLN A 58 -3.70 -10.60 15.41
N PHE A 59 -3.25 -10.15 14.24
CA PHE A 59 -1.82 -10.03 13.94
C PHE A 59 -1.19 -8.91 14.77
N GLN A 60 0.07 -9.11 15.17
CA GLN A 60 0.83 -8.15 15.99
C GLN A 60 2.19 -7.86 15.33
N ASN A 61 2.59 -6.59 15.34
CA ASN A 61 3.93 -6.18 14.94
C ASN A 61 5.00 -6.84 15.83
N LEU A 62 6.22 -6.96 15.30
CA LEU A 62 7.36 -7.48 16.07
C LEU A 62 7.71 -6.60 17.26
N SER A 63 7.57 -5.28 17.08
CA SER A 63 7.75 -4.28 18.13
C SER A 63 6.41 -3.66 18.54
N PRO A 64 6.27 -3.19 19.80
CA PRO A 64 5.12 -2.43 20.24
C PRO A 64 4.81 -1.28 19.28
N THR A 65 3.58 -1.23 18.78
CA THR A 65 3.17 -0.27 17.74
C THR A 65 1.81 0.29 18.13
N PRO A 66 1.77 1.38 18.92
CA PRO A 66 0.51 2.04 19.24
C PRO A 66 -0.07 2.69 17.97
N ALA A 67 -1.39 2.86 17.95
CA ALA A 67 -2.09 3.44 16.80
C ALA A 67 -1.77 4.92 16.56
N LEU A 68 -1.36 5.63 17.62
CA LEU A 68 -0.86 6.99 17.58
C LEU A 68 0.46 7.04 18.37
N THR A 69 1.36 7.90 17.93
CA THR A 69 2.61 8.22 18.63
C THR A 69 2.33 8.83 20.00
N GLU A 70 3.25 8.63 20.95
CA GLU A 70 3.20 9.23 22.27
C GLU A 70 3.00 10.76 22.19
N GLY A 71 2.03 11.27 22.95
CA GLY A 71 1.71 12.69 23.00
C GLY A 71 0.68 13.15 21.96
N HIS A 72 0.25 12.30 21.03
CA HIS A 72 -0.82 12.60 20.08
C HIS A 72 -2.17 11.99 20.50
N THR A 73 -3.25 12.74 20.27
CA THR A 73 -4.62 12.28 20.47
C THR A 73 -5.40 12.19 19.17
N TYR A 74 -6.41 11.31 19.12
CA TYR A 74 -7.31 11.21 17.97
C TYR A 74 -8.04 12.54 17.68
N TRP A 75 -8.36 13.32 18.72
CA TRP A 75 -8.99 14.62 18.54
C TRP A 75 -8.07 15.58 17.78
N GLU A 76 -6.81 15.69 18.19
CA GLU A 76 -5.82 16.53 17.51
C GLU A 76 -5.63 16.10 16.06
N VAL A 77 -5.41 14.81 15.79
CA VAL A 77 -5.26 14.28 14.42
C VAL A 77 -6.48 14.60 13.55
N MET A 78 -7.69 14.40 14.08
CA MET A 78 -8.91 14.75 13.36
C MET A 78 -9.02 16.25 13.08
N THR A 79 -8.73 17.10 14.07
CA THR A 79 -8.76 18.56 13.87
C THR A 79 -7.69 19.00 12.86
N ASP A 80 -6.52 18.38 12.89
CA ASP A 80 -5.40 18.68 12.01
C ASP A 80 -5.65 18.28 10.56
N PHE A 81 -6.41 17.21 10.35
CA PHE A 81 -6.75 16.72 9.02
C PHE A 81 -7.91 17.48 8.38
N PHE A 82 -8.91 17.90 9.17
CA PHE A 82 -10.15 18.52 8.64
C PHE A 82 -10.21 20.04 8.77
N LEU A 83 -9.53 20.65 9.75
CA LEU A 83 -9.70 22.08 10.05
C LEU A 83 -8.47 22.93 9.72
N LYS A 84 -7.27 22.34 9.69
CA LYS A 84 -6.06 23.07 9.32
C LYS A 84 -5.92 23.15 7.81
N ASP A 85 -5.56 24.35 7.32
CA ASP A 85 -5.21 24.54 5.92
C ASP A 85 -3.86 23.86 5.62
N ARG A 86 -3.83 23.04 4.57
CA ARG A 86 -2.66 22.26 4.15
C ARG A 86 -2.32 22.65 2.72
N PRO A 87 -1.48 23.69 2.52
CA PRO A 87 -1.17 24.18 1.19
C PRO A 87 -0.54 23.08 0.37
N ARG A 88 -0.97 22.97 -0.89
CA ARG A 88 -0.43 22.03 -1.88
C ARG A 88 -0.48 20.55 -1.45
N ARG A 89 -1.42 20.15 -0.59
CA ARG A 89 -1.66 18.72 -0.30
C ARG A 89 -2.13 17.96 -1.55
N ILE A 90 -2.90 18.63 -2.40
CA ILE A 90 -3.33 18.16 -3.72
C ILE A 90 -2.73 19.14 -4.74
N PRO A 91 -2.06 18.65 -5.81
CA PRO A 91 -1.55 19.52 -6.86
C PRO A 91 -2.70 20.23 -7.59
N ALA A 92 -2.49 21.51 -7.90
CA ALA A 92 -3.35 22.26 -8.81
C ALA A 92 -3.05 21.88 -10.27
N ASP A 93 -1.78 21.61 -10.57
CA ASP A 93 -1.34 21.22 -11.90
C ASP A 93 -1.62 19.74 -12.20
N THR A 94 -1.73 19.41 -13.49
CA THR A 94 -1.79 18.00 -13.93
C THR A 94 -0.40 17.39 -13.82
N LEU A 95 -0.27 16.28 -13.08
CA LEU A 95 1.02 15.61 -12.95
C LEU A 95 1.46 14.98 -14.29
N PRO A 96 2.75 15.10 -14.65
CA PRO A 96 3.27 14.56 -15.90
C PRO A 96 3.21 13.04 -15.87
N SER A 97 2.74 12.48 -16.97
CA SER A 97 2.60 11.04 -17.13
C SER A 97 2.61 10.66 -18.60
N MET A 98 3.04 9.44 -18.86
CA MET A 98 3.04 8.82 -20.16
C MET A 98 2.43 7.41 -20.10
N LYS A 99 2.19 6.81 -21.26
CA LYS A 99 1.59 5.49 -21.37
C LYS A 99 2.48 4.57 -22.20
N THR A 100 3.21 3.71 -21.51
CA THR A 100 3.99 2.62 -22.10
C THR A 100 3.03 1.48 -22.48
N ASP A 101 3.23 0.91 -23.66
CA ASP A 101 2.44 -0.24 -24.12
C ASP A 101 2.95 -1.52 -23.48
N LEU A 102 2.33 -1.91 -22.37
CA LEU A 102 2.74 -3.08 -21.57
C LEU A 102 2.42 -4.41 -22.25
N ILE A 103 1.45 -4.44 -23.17
CA ILE A 103 1.00 -5.67 -23.85
C ILE A 103 2.07 -6.15 -24.83
N HIS A 104 2.69 -5.20 -25.55
CA HIS A 104 3.65 -5.47 -26.61
C HIS A 104 5.12 -5.35 -26.16
N LEU A 105 5.40 -5.24 -24.86
CA LEU A 105 6.77 -5.34 -24.33
C LEU A 105 7.39 -6.69 -24.68
N ASN A 106 8.66 -6.68 -25.10
CA ASN A 106 9.39 -7.91 -25.36
C ASN A 106 9.69 -8.60 -24.03
N LEU A 107 9.33 -9.88 -23.88
CA LEU A 107 9.44 -10.63 -22.62
C LEU A 107 10.87 -10.72 -22.08
N ASP A 108 11.89 -10.62 -22.93
CA ASP A 108 13.30 -10.66 -22.53
C ASP A 108 13.78 -9.37 -21.84
N GLU A 109 12.99 -8.29 -21.93
CA GLU A 109 13.30 -7.02 -21.29
C GLU A 109 13.06 -7.07 -19.78
N ASN A 110 13.97 -6.44 -19.04
CA ASN A 110 13.91 -6.33 -17.58
C ASN A 110 13.54 -4.90 -17.21
N VAL A 111 12.25 -4.65 -17.01
CA VAL A 111 11.70 -3.30 -16.89
C VAL A 111 10.77 -3.15 -15.70
N LEU A 112 10.66 -1.93 -15.19
CA LEU A 112 9.64 -1.51 -14.24
C LEU A 112 8.90 -0.30 -14.78
N VAL A 113 7.57 -0.29 -14.63
CA VAL A 113 6.70 0.82 -14.98
C VAL A 113 5.83 1.19 -13.79
N TRP A 114 5.92 2.44 -13.35
CA TRP A 114 5.20 2.96 -12.19
C TRP A 114 3.85 3.56 -12.56
N PHE A 115 2.82 3.32 -11.73
CA PHE A 115 1.46 3.80 -11.92
C PHE A 115 1.02 4.84 -10.87
N GLY A 116 1.99 5.43 -10.15
CA GLY A 116 1.74 6.30 -9.00
C GLY A 116 1.48 5.51 -7.72
N HIS A 117 1.64 6.15 -6.56
CA HIS A 117 1.51 5.51 -5.25
C HIS A 117 2.40 4.27 -5.14
N SER A 118 1.89 3.18 -4.58
CA SER A 118 2.56 1.88 -4.47
C SER A 118 2.21 0.89 -5.60
N SER A 119 1.56 1.35 -6.67
CA SER A 119 1.19 0.51 -7.81
C SER A 119 2.27 0.50 -8.89
N TYR A 120 2.79 -0.67 -9.24
CA TYR A 120 3.78 -0.82 -10.32
C TYR A 120 3.76 -2.20 -10.97
N PHE A 121 4.18 -2.21 -12.24
CA PHE A 121 4.42 -3.41 -13.02
C PHE A 121 5.92 -3.64 -13.14
N MET A 122 6.34 -4.89 -13.04
CA MET A 122 7.70 -5.33 -13.36
C MET A 122 7.65 -6.47 -14.36
N GLN A 123 8.57 -6.46 -15.30
CA GLN A 123 8.90 -7.63 -16.12
C GLN A 123 10.35 -7.99 -15.85
N ILE A 124 10.60 -9.20 -15.35
CA ILE A 124 11.94 -9.65 -14.95
C ILE A 124 12.10 -11.10 -15.37
N ASP A 125 13.20 -11.40 -16.08
CA ASP A 125 13.55 -12.75 -16.52
C ASP A 125 12.35 -13.53 -17.13
N GLY A 126 11.59 -12.86 -18.02
CA GLY A 126 10.44 -13.43 -18.71
C GLY A 126 9.15 -13.55 -17.88
N LYS A 127 9.12 -13.05 -16.65
CA LYS A 127 7.93 -13.04 -15.79
C LYS A 127 7.35 -11.65 -15.63
N ARG A 128 6.02 -11.57 -15.66
CA ARG A 128 5.25 -10.34 -15.46
C ARG A 128 4.68 -10.31 -14.05
N ILE A 129 5.03 -9.28 -13.32
CA ILE A 129 4.73 -9.10 -11.90
C ILE A 129 3.98 -7.78 -11.73
N LEU A 130 2.89 -7.82 -10.98
CA LEU A 130 2.10 -6.63 -10.63
C LEU A 130 2.08 -6.49 -9.11
N VAL A 131 2.22 -5.27 -8.60
CA VAL A 131 2.21 -5.00 -7.16
C VAL A 131 1.17 -3.94 -6.83
N ASP A 132 0.37 -4.22 -5.79
CA ASP A 132 -0.61 -3.31 -5.16
C ASP A 132 -1.39 -2.44 -6.17
N PRO A 133 -2.08 -3.03 -7.16
CA PRO A 133 -2.65 -2.27 -8.27
C PRO A 133 -3.93 -1.54 -7.86
N VAL A 134 -3.91 -0.21 -7.97
CA VAL A 134 -5.09 0.66 -7.77
C VAL A 134 -5.35 1.46 -9.04
N PHE A 135 -6.30 0.99 -9.85
CA PHE A 135 -6.73 1.63 -11.10
C PHE A 135 -8.17 2.16 -11.06
N SER A 136 -8.87 2.03 -9.94
CA SER A 136 -10.20 2.63 -9.76
C SER A 136 -10.17 4.16 -9.62
N GLY A 137 -8.99 4.74 -9.40
CA GLY A 137 -8.79 6.17 -9.15
C GLY A 137 -9.24 6.64 -7.77
N ASN A 138 -9.52 5.71 -6.84
CA ASN A 138 -10.09 6.03 -5.53
C ASN A 138 -9.52 5.11 -4.45
N ALA A 139 -8.86 5.69 -3.44
CA ALA A 139 -8.24 5.00 -2.31
C ALA A 139 -9.17 5.01 -1.07
N SER A 140 -10.44 4.68 -1.26
CA SER A 140 -11.46 4.73 -0.19
C SER A 140 -12.68 3.88 -0.53
N PRO A 141 -13.42 3.35 0.46
CA PRO A 141 -14.73 2.74 0.22
C PRO A 141 -15.82 3.79 -0.02
N LEU A 142 -15.59 5.04 0.41
CA LEU A 142 -16.56 6.12 0.25
C LEU A 142 -16.47 6.72 -1.16
N PRO A 143 -17.59 6.76 -1.92
CA PRO A 143 -17.58 7.33 -3.26
C PRO A 143 -17.13 8.79 -3.27
N GLY A 144 -16.09 9.08 -4.04
CA GLY A 144 -15.63 10.44 -4.29
C GLY A 144 -14.66 11.03 -3.26
N SER A 145 -14.26 10.25 -2.25
CA SER A 145 -13.19 10.64 -1.31
C SER A 145 -11.87 9.96 -1.64
N VAL A 146 -10.75 10.64 -1.39
CA VAL A 146 -9.40 10.16 -1.69
C VAL A 146 -9.26 9.77 -3.17
N LYS A 147 -9.56 10.74 -4.04
CA LYS A 147 -9.36 10.59 -5.49
C LYS A 147 -7.90 10.74 -5.84
N SER A 148 -7.52 10.08 -6.92
CA SER A 148 -6.23 10.28 -7.57
C SER A 148 -6.03 11.74 -8.00
N PHE A 149 -4.78 12.17 -8.07
CA PHE A 149 -4.41 13.46 -8.63
C PHE A 149 -4.61 13.46 -10.15
N THR A 150 -4.96 14.63 -10.70
CA THR A 150 -5.13 14.80 -12.15
C THR A 150 -3.87 14.36 -12.89
N GLY A 151 -4.03 13.48 -13.87
CA GLY A 151 -2.92 12.96 -14.68
C GLY A 151 -2.31 11.65 -14.20
N THR A 152 -2.72 11.11 -13.04
CA THR A 152 -2.09 9.92 -12.44
C THR A 152 -2.79 8.58 -12.77
N ASP A 153 -4.06 8.60 -13.16
CA ASP A 153 -4.82 7.40 -13.57
C ASP A 153 -4.76 7.17 -15.09
N ARG A 154 -3.55 6.90 -15.61
CA ARG A 154 -3.35 6.67 -17.06
C ARG A 154 -3.60 5.22 -17.51
N TYR A 155 -3.55 4.28 -16.58
CA TYR A 155 -3.63 2.86 -16.84
C TYR A 155 -4.95 2.28 -16.32
N ALA A 156 -5.55 1.41 -17.12
CA ALA A 156 -6.68 0.57 -16.76
C ALA A 156 -6.27 -0.91 -16.87
N VAL A 157 -7.09 -1.80 -16.32
CA VAL A 157 -6.87 -3.26 -16.38
C VAL A 157 -6.76 -3.78 -17.82
N THR A 158 -7.43 -3.13 -18.77
CA THR A 158 -7.35 -3.46 -20.20
C THR A 158 -5.97 -3.20 -20.82
N ASP A 159 -5.17 -2.34 -20.20
CA ASP A 159 -3.81 -2.03 -20.65
C ASP A 159 -2.77 -3.05 -20.16
N LEU A 160 -3.16 -3.99 -19.30
CA LEU A 160 -2.25 -4.98 -18.73
C LEU A 160 -2.23 -6.27 -19.55
N PRO A 161 -1.04 -6.87 -19.75
CA PRO A 161 -0.92 -8.24 -20.22
C PRO A 161 -1.44 -9.26 -19.18
N GLU A 162 -1.33 -10.56 -19.48
CA GLU A 162 -1.37 -11.57 -18.42
C GLU A 162 -0.25 -11.34 -17.40
N ILE A 163 -0.55 -11.60 -16.14
CA ILE A 163 0.33 -11.39 -14.99
C ILE A 163 0.61 -12.75 -14.36
N ASP A 164 1.89 -13.11 -14.26
CA ASP A 164 2.30 -14.36 -13.62
C ASP A 164 2.13 -14.29 -12.11
N TYR A 165 2.52 -13.17 -11.48
CA TYR A 165 2.44 -12.98 -10.04
C TYR A 165 1.88 -11.60 -9.68
N LEU A 166 0.77 -11.58 -8.95
CA LEU A 166 0.27 -10.40 -8.26
C LEU A 166 0.78 -10.43 -6.82
N PHE A 167 1.45 -9.38 -6.38
CA PHE A 167 1.84 -9.19 -4.99
C PHE A 167 0.90 -8.18 -4.33
N ILE A 168 0.41 -8.54 -3.14
CA ILE A 168 -0.38 -7.66 -2.28
C ILE A 168 0.35 -7.49 -0.95
N SER A 169 0.79 -6.28 -0.62
CA SER A 169 1.45 -6.01 0.65
C SER A 169 0.51 -6.11 1.84
N HIS A 170 -0.66 -5.49 1.76
CA HIS A 170 -1.68 -5.49 2.82
C HIS A 170 -3.04 -5.07 2.27
N ASP A 171 -4.08 -5.08 3.12
CA ASP A 171 -5.48 -4.97 2.70
C ASP A 171 -6.06 -3.53 2.72
N HIS A 172 -5.25 -2.48 2.80
CA HIS A 172 -5.76 -1.10 2.74
C HIS A 172 -6.24 -0.72 1.34
N TYR A 173 -7.12 0.27 1.25
CA TYR A 173 -7.83 0.62 0.01
C TYR A 173 -6.91 1.17 -1.10
N ASP A 174 -5.78 1.75 -0.73
CA ASP A 174 -4.76 2.29 -1.61
C ASP A 174 -3.69 1.28 -2.05
N HIS A 175 -3.78 0.04 -1.57
CA HIS A 175 -2.96 -1.11 -1.99
C HIS A 175 -3.80 -2.28 -2.53
N PHE A 176 -5.05 -2.39 -2.08
CA PHE A 176 -5.95 -3.51 -2.30
C PHE A 176 -7.32 -3.03 -2.79
N ASP A 177 -7.35 -2.60 -4.05
CA ASP A 177 -8.52 -2.01 -4.70
C ASP A 177 -9.48 -3.07 -5.26
N TYR A 178 -10.65 -3.18 -4.64
CA TYR A 178 -11.69 -4.14 -5.01
C TYR A 178 -12.01 -4.14 -6.50
N LYS A 179 -12.24 -2.95 -7.09
CA LYS A 179 -12.67 -2.84 -8.50
C LYS A 179 -11.57 -3.28 -9.46
N THR A 180 -10.32 -2.97 -9.15
CA THR A 180 -9.17 -3.41 -9.94
C THR A 180 -8.98 -4.92 -9.84
N LEU A 181 -9.07 -5.48 -8.63
CA LEU A 181 -8.81 -6.90 -8.39
C LEU A 181 -9.86 -7.81 -9.03
N ILE A 182 -11.16 -7.47 -8.95
CA ILE A 182 -12.19 -8.25 -9.65
C ILE A 182 -12.02 -8.24 -11.17
N ALA A 183 -11.60 -7.09 -11.73
CA ALA A 183 -11.36 -6.97 -13.16
C ALA A 183 -10.09 -7.71 -13.61
N LEU A 184 -9.13 -7.90 -12.70
CA LEU A 184 -7.87 -8.60 -12.96
C LEU A 184 -7.96 -10.12 -12.83
N GLU A 185 -9.00 -10.68 -12.20
CA GLU A 185 -9.07 -12.09 -11.79
C GLU A 185 -8.68 -13.08 -12.91
N ASN A 186 -9.16 -12.84 -14.14
CA ASN A 186 -8.87 -13.68 -15.31
C ASN A 186 -7.47 -13.47 -15.93
N LYS A 187 -6.77 -12.39 -15.58
CA LYS A 187 -5.40 -12.07 -16.03
C LYS A 187 -4.32 -12.52 -15.05
N ILE A 188 -4.68 -12.84 -13.81
CA ILE A 188 -3.73 -13.23 -12.76
C ILE A 188 -3.58 -14.76 -12.71
N LYS A 189 -2.34 -15.26 -12.80
CA LYS A 189 -2.04 -16.69 -12.61
C LYS A 189 -1.90 -17.05 -11.13
N LYS A 190 -1.12 -16.28 -10.38
CA LYS A 190 -0.91 -16.47 -8.94
C LYS A 190 -0.94 -15.15 -8.18
N VAL A 191 -1.49 -15.18 -6.98
CA VAL A 191 -1.43 -14.08 -6.00
C VAL A 191 -0.50 -14.49 -4.87
N VAL A 192 0.39 -13.60 -4.45
CA VAL A 192 1.25 -13.75 -3.28
C VAL A 192 0.85 -12.68 -2.27
N CYS A 193 0.45 -13.10 -1.08
CA CYS A 193 -0.01 -12.20 -0.02
C CYS A 193 0.29 -12.75 1.38
N GLY A 194 0.15 -11.88 2.38
CA GLY A 194 0.18 -12.25 3.79
C GLY A 194 -1.04 -13.08 4.20
N LEU A 195 -0.89 -13.90 5.24
CA LEU A 195 -1.97 -14.71 5.81
C LEU A 195 -3.26 -13.91 6.08
N GLY A 196 -4.39 -14.45 5.64
CA GLY A 196 -5.73 -13.90 5.84
C GLY A 196 -6.21 -12.99 4.71
N VAL A 197 -5.31 -12.42 3.89
CA VAL A 197 -5.68 -11.56 2.74
C VAL A 197 -6.48 -12.36 1.71
N GLY A 198 -6.17 -13.65 1.54
CA GLY A 198 -6.86 -14.57 0.64
C GLY A 198 -8.36 -14.67 0.88
N SER A 199 -8.82 -14.51 2.14
CA SER A 199 -10.25 -14.52 2.46
C SER A 199 -11.02 -13.40 1.76
N HIS A 200 -10.42 -12.23 1.56
CA HIS A 200 -11.04 -11.17 0.76
C HIS A 200 -11.12 -11.58 -0.73
N LEU A 201 -10.01 -12.08 -1.30
CA LEU A 201 -9.95 -12.49 -2.71
C LEU A 201 -10.93 -13.62 -3.03
N GLU A 202 -11.01 -14.65 -2.18
CA GLU A 202 -11.97 -15.75 -2.32
C GLU A 202 -13.42 -15.26 -2.26
N SER A 203 -13.72 -14.34 -1.33
CA SER A 203 -15.05 -13.72 -1.26
C SER A 203 -15.40 -12.91 -2.51
N TRP A 204 -14.39 -12.47 -3.25
CA TRP A 204 -14.52 -11.76 -4.53
C TRP A 204 -14.45 -12.68 -5.76
N GLY A 205 -14.41 -14.00 -5.56
CA GLY A 205 -14.47 -15.00 -6.61
C GLY A 205 -13.12 -15.48 -7.15
N TYR A 206 -12.00 -15.12 -6.53
CA TYR A 206 -10.71 -15.75 -6.88
C TYR A 206 -10.72 -17.22 -6.49
N ASP A 207 -10.19 -18.06 -7.38
CA ASP A 207 -9.90 -19.46 -7.05
C ASP A 207 -8.80 -19.51 -5.98
N ALA A 208 -9.08 -20.17 -4.85
CA ALA A 208 -8.13 -20.39 -3.77
C ALA A 208 -6.83 -21.06 -4.25
N ALA A 209 -6.87 -21.87 -5.31
CA ALA A 209 -5.68 -22.48 -5.90
C ALA A 209 -4.72 -21.46 -6.56
N LYS A 210 -5.19 -20.24 -6.87
CA LYS A 210 -4.34 -19.14 -7.36
C LYS A 210 -3.62 -18.42 -6.21
N ILE A 211 -4.09 -18.55 -4.97
CA ILE A 211 -3.63 -17.72 -3.84
C ILE A 211 -2.53 -18.45 -3.06
N ILE A 212 -1.42 -17.75 -2.86
CA ILE A 212 -0.28 -18.17 -2.05
C ILE A 212 -0.24 -17.26 -0.84
N GLU A 213 -0.83 -17.72 0.26
CA GLU A 213 -0.77 -17.04 1.55
C GLU A 213 0.40 -17.57 2.39
N LYS A 214 1.21 -16.66 2.92
CA LYS A 214 2.38 -16.98 3.74
C LYS A 214 2.49 -16.04 4.93
N ASP A 215 3.06 -16.56 6.01
CA ASP A 215 3.43 -15.80 7.20
C ASP A 215 4.81 -15.15 7.02
N TRP A 216 5.16 -14.24 7.90
CA TRP A 216 6.52 -13.71 7.95
C TRP A 216 7.55 -14.82 8.16
N TYR A 217 8.71 -14.65 7.52
CA TYR A 217 9.83 -15.57 7.50
C TYR A 217 9.60 -16.88 6.74
N GLU A 218 8.42 -17.09 6.16
CA GLU A 218 8.20 -18.19 5.21
C GLU A 218 8.73 -17.85 3.83
N THR A 219 9.04 -18.89 3.06
CA THR A 219 9.55 -18.78 1.69
C THR A 219 8.77 -19.71 0.78
N GLN A 220 8.45 -19.23 -0.42
CA GLN A 220 7.79 -19.99 -1.47
C GLN A 220 8.65 -19.98 -2.73
N GLU A 221 8.95 -21.16 -3.25
CA GLU A 221 9.47 -21.33 -4.60
C GLU A 221 8.31 -21.18 -5.59
N LEU A 222 8.44 -20.26 -6.54
CA LEU A 222 7.38 -19.97 -7.50
C LEU A 222 7.56 -20.77 -8.80
N THR A 223 8.77 -20.73 -9.35
CA THR A 223 9.19 -21.45 -10.56
C THR A 223 10.73 -21.44 -10.61
N ASP A 224 11.36 -22.18 -11.52
CA ASP A 224 12.81 -22.28 -11.66
C ASP A 224 13.55 -20.93 -11.53
N GLY A 225 14.26 -20.76 -10.40
CA GLY A 225 15.05 -19.56 -10.08
C GLY A 225 14.26 -18.36 -9.52
N PHE A 226 12.94 -18.47 -9.38
CA PHE A 226 12.08 -17.48 -8.72
C PHE A 226 11.65 -17.94 -7.34
N THR A 227 12.03 -17.17 -6.34
CA THR A 227 11.68 -17.41 -4.94
C THR A 227 11.17 -16.13 -4.31
N VAL A 228 10.12 -16.24 -3.51
CA VAL A 228 9.66 -15.16 -2.65
C VAL A 228 9.83 -15.55 -1.19
N SER A 229 10.50 -14.70 -0.41
CA SER A 229 10.44 -14.76 1.05
C SER A 229 9.53 -13.64 1.54
N VAL A 230 8.51 -13.99 2.32
CA VAL A 230 7.62 -13.03 2.97
C VAL A 230 8.32 -12.51 4.22
N THR A 231 8.48 -11.19 4.30
CA THR A 231 9.27 -10.55 5.35
C THR A 231 8.44 -9.57 6.18
N PRO A 232 8.85 -9.30 7.42
CA PRO A 232 8.13 -8.38 8.29
C PRO A 232 8.07 -6.96 7.74
N THR A 233 7.03 -6.26 8.18
CA THR A 233 6.77 -4.83 8.03
C THR A 233 6.17 -4.32 9.33
N ARG A 234 6.42 -3.06 9.69
CA ARG A 234 5.80 -2.43 10.86
C ARG A 234 4.61 -1.58 10.42
N HIS A 235 3.44 -2.21 10.34
CA HIS A 235 2.22 -1.57 9.83
C HIS A 235 0.97 -2.20 10.46
N PHE A 236 -0.16 -2.15 9.79
CA PHE A 236 -1.42 -2.75 10.23
C PHE A 236 -2.30 -3.14 9.03
N SER A 237 -3.43 -3.79 9.29
CA SER A 237 -4.45 -4.08 8.27
C SER A 237 -5.84 -3.67 8.73
N GLY A 238 -6.76 -3.46 7.79
CA GLY A 238 -8.17 -3.25 8.07
C GLY A 238 -8.93 -2.54 6.96
N ARG A 239 -10.12 -3.05 6.65
CA ARG A 239 -11.06 -2.46 5.68
C ARG A 239 -12.32 -1.88 6.32
N GLY A 240 -12.57 -2.18 7.60
CA GLY A 240 -13.74 -1.72 8.34
C GLY A 240 -13.38 -1.26 9.75
N PHE A 241 -14.27 -1.49 10.72
CA PHE A 241 -14.02 -1.11 12.13
C PHE A 241 -13.09 -2.06 12.87
N VAL A 242 -12.82 -3.25 12.31
CA VAL A 242 -11.92 -4.24 12.89
C VAL A 242 -10.61 -4.23 12.10
N ARG A 243 -9.50 -4.15 12.82
CA ARG A 243 -8.14 -4.13 12.28
C ARG A 243 -7.40 -5.43 12.55
N ASN A 244 -6.29 -5.64 11.85
CA ASN A 244 -5.28 -6.66 12.13
C ASN A 244 -5.78 -8.11 12.01
N LYS A 245 -6.75 -8.35 11.13
CA LYS A 245 -7.26 -9.72 10.86
C LYS A 245 -6.54 -10.42 9.72
N THR A 246 -5.79 -9.67 8.94
CA THR A 246 -4.94 -10.13 7.85
C THR A 246 -3.52 -9.63 8.08
N LEU A 247 -2.51 -10.33 7.57
CA LEU A 247 -1.11 -9.98 7.73
C LEU A 247 -0.71 -8.94 6.67
N TRP A 248 -0.02 -7.89 7.12
CA TRP A 248 0.72 -6.95 6.26
C TRP A 248 2.15 -7.46 6.07
N ALA A 249 2.71 -7.35 4.87
CA ALA A 249 4.01 -7.91 4.57
C ALA A 249 4.80 -7.14 3.52
N SER A 250 6.12 -7.31 3.60
CA SER A 250 7.08 -7.02 2.54
C SER A 250 7.55 -8.32 1.90
N TYR A 251 8.25 -8.21 0.78
CA TYR A 251 8.74 -9.38 0.05
C TYR A 251 10.18 -9.22 -0.41
N VAL A 252 10.96 -10.26 -0.22
CA VAL A 252 12.21 -10.49 -0.94
C VAL A 252 11.89 -11.34 -2.16
N LEU A 253 11.90 -10.71 -3.33
CA LEU A 253 11.78 -11.39 -4.61
C LEU A 253 13.17 -11.67 -5.16
N GLN A 254 13.56 -12.94 -5.18
CA GLN A 254 14.76 -13.39 -5.86
C GLN A 254 14.37 -13.97 -7.22
N THR A 255 15.00 -13.47 -8.29
CA THR A 255 14.86 -13.97 -9.67
C THR A 255 16.21 -14.55 -10.13
N PRO A 256 16.27 -15.19 -11.32
CA PRO A 256 17.52 -15.67 -11.88
C PRO A 256 18.62 -14.59 -11.99
N THR A 257 18.26 -13.34 -12.28
CA THR A 257 19.25 -12.28 -12.51
C THR A 257 19.18 -11.09 -11.55
N LEU A 258 18.11 -10.93 -10.75
CA LEU A 258 17.92 -9.79 -9.87
C LEU A 258 17.39 -10.20 -8.49
N LYS A 259 17.69 -9.39 -7.47
CA LYS A 259 17.05 -9.44 -6.17
C LYS A 259 16.36 -8.12 -5.85
N VAL A 260 15.05 -8.14 -5.67
CA VAL A 260 14.20 -6.97 -5.45
C VAL A 260 13.56 -7.06 -4.07
N TYR A 261 13.59 -5.97 -3.31
CA TYR A 261 12.81 -5.82 -2.09
C TYR A 261 11.54 -5.00 -2.39
N ILE A 262 10.38 -5.59 -2.14
CA ILE A 262 9.04 -5.00 -2.28
C ILE A 262 8.58 -4.63 -0.87
N GLY A 263 8.65 -3.34 -0.52
CA GLY A 263 8.53 -2.90 0.87
C GLY A 263 7.12 -2.87 1.46
N GLY A 264 6.10 -2.61 0.64
CA GLY A 264 4.79 -2.21 1.17
C GLY A 264 4.91 -0.95 2.04
N ASP A 265 3.97 -0.78 2.96
CA ASP A 265 4.00 0.27 3.96
C ASP A 265 4.61 -0.24 5.26
N SER A 266 5.43 0.58 5.88
CA SER A 266 6.12 0.26 7.12
C SER A 266 6.67 1.52 7.79
N GLY A 267 6.55 1.58 9.11
CA GLY A 267 7.43 2.40 9.93
C GLY A 267 8.82 1.79 10.03
N TYR A 268 9.79 2.59 10.47
CA TYR A 268 11.15 2.11 10.67
C TYR A 268 11.27 1.19 11.90
N ASP A 269 12.07 0.12 11.77
CA ASP A 269 12.47 -0.76 12.87
C ASP A 269 13.66 -1.66 12.50
N THR A 270 14.11 -2.54 13.41
CA THR A 270 15.26 -3.45 13.22
C THR A 270 15.08 -4.43 12.06
N HIS A 271 13.84 -4.74 11.67
CA HIS A 271 13.54 -5.71 10.62
C HIS A 271 14.25 -5.39 9.29
N PHE A 272 14.41 -4.11 8.92
CA PHE A 272 15.13 -3.73 7.70
C PHE A 272 16.60 -4.20 7.71
N GLN A 273 17.29 -3.99 8.84
CA GLN A 273 18.68 -4.44 9.00
C GLN A 273 18.77 -5.97 9.03
N GLU A 274 17.84 -6.63 9.70
CA GLU A 274 17.79 -8.10 9.75
C GLU A 274 17.56 -8.71 8.35
N ILE A 275 16.64 -8.13 7.57
CA ILE A 275 16.38 -8.51 6.18
C ILE A 275 17.61 -8.26 5.31
N GLY A 276 18.25 -7.10 5.40
CA GLY A 276 19.47 -6.81 4.65
C GLY A 276 20.67 -7.67 5.05
N ASN A 277 20.73 -8.11 6.31
CA ASN A 277 21.74 -9.08 6.77
C ASN A 277 21.50 -10.48 6.25
N LYS A 278 20.24 -10.92 6.20
CA LYS A 278 19.88 -12.28 5.76
C LYS A 278 19.87 -12.42 4.24
N PHE A 279 19.35 -11.43 3.54
CA PHE A 279 19.04 -11.51 2.10
C PHE A 279 19.84 -10.54 1.24
N GLY A 280 20.35 -9.44 1.79
CA GLY A 280 21.06 -8.43 1.01
C GLY A 280 22.39 -8.92 0.40
N PRO A 281 22.96 -8.18 -0.56
CA PRO A 281 22.45 -6.91 -1.10
C PRO A 281 21.31 -7.09 -2.11
N PHE A 282 20.51 -6.03 -2.30
CA PHE A 282 19.42 -5.97 -3.28
C PHE A 282 19.79 -5.08 -4.47
N ASP A 283 19.41 -5.50 -5.68
CA ASP A 283 19.60 -4.71 -6.90
C ASP A 283 18.65 -3.51 -6.94
N LEU A 284 17.43 -3.70 -6.43
CA LEU A 284 16.45 -2.64 -6.27
C LEU A 284 15.72 -2.81 -4.94
N VAL A 285 15.63 -1.73 -4.18
CA VAL A 285 14.75 -1.65 -3.00
C VAL A 285 13.65 -0.66 -3.28
N ILE A 286 12.39 -1.10 -3.12
CA ILE A 286 11.20 -0.30 -3.32
C ILE A 286 10.61 0.00 -1.93
N LEU A 287 10.62 1.28 -1.52
CA LEU A 287 10.17 1.72 -0.20
C LEU A 287 9.16 2.84 -0.33
N GLU A 288 8.17 2.86 0.56
CA GLU A 288 7.35 4.05 0.73
C GLU A 288 8.19 5.28 1.12
N ASN A 289 7.78 6.45 0.64
CA ASN A 289 8.40 7.72 1.03
C ASN A 289 7.40 8.83 1.35
N GLY A 290 6.10 8.52 1.36
CA GLY A 290 5.03 9.48 1.57
C GLY A 290 4.01 8.97 2.58
N GLN A 291 2.99 9.77 2.82
CA GLN A 291 1.93 9.54 3.80
C GLN A 291 2.40 9.47 5.27
N TYR A 292 3.60 10.00 5.56
CA TYR A 292 4.12 10.12 6.91
C TYR A 292 3.53 11.31 7.68
N ASP A 293 3.52 11.19 9.00
CA ASP A 293 3.24 12.26 9.97
C ASP A 293 3.79 11.83 11.33
N GLU A 294 4.19 12.79 12.15
CA GLU A 294 4.68 12.55 13.51
C GLU A 294 3.67 11.75 14.34
N ALA A 295 2.37 11.97 14.13
CA ALA A 295 1.31 11.30 14.87
C ALA A 295 1.20 9.78 14.61
N TRP A 296 1.84 9.26 13.56
CA TRP A 296 1.83 7.83 13.21
C TRP A 296 3.16 7.32 12.65
N HIS A 297 4.29 7.92 13.03
CA HIS A 297 5.62 7.55 12.52
C HIS A 297 5.99 6.06 12.74
N TYR A 298 5.33 5.37 13.67
CA TYR A 298 5.55 3.93 13.87
C TYR A 298 5.06 3.04 12.72
N ILE A 299 4.19 3.55 11.85
CA ILE A 299 3.61 2.76 10.74
C ILE A 299 3.92 3.33 9.35
N HIS A 300 4.48 4.54 9.26
CA HIS A 300 5.00 5.13 8.03
C HIS A 300 6.35 5.79 8.31
N MET A 301 7.37 5.47 7.53
CA MET A 301 8.71 6.03 7.69
C MET A 301 8.74 7.54 7.52
N MET A 302 9.39 8.24 8.44
CA MET A 302 9.78 9.64 8.23
C MET A 302 10.83 9.74 7.10
N PRO A 303 10.94 10.86 6.37
CA PRO A 303 11.80 10.94 5.18
C PRO A 303 13.26 10.55 5.39
N SER A 304 13.83 10.84 6.57
CA SER A 304 15.20 10.45 6.93
C SER A 304 15.37 8.94 7.14
N GLU A 305 14.31 8.26 7.57
CA GLU A 305 14.30 6.83 7.86
C GLU A 305 14.27 6.00 6.58
N VAL A 306 13.67 6.52 5.49
CA VAL A 306 13.59 5.83 4.19
C VAL A 306 14.98 5.48 3.65
N LEU A 307 15.91 6.44 3.66
CA LEU A 307 17.28 6.22 3.18
C LEU A 307 18.09 5.36 4.14
N LYS A 308 17.81 5.45 5.44
CA LYS A 308 18.39 4.58 6.45
C LYS A 308 17.94 3.13 6.27
N ALA A 309 16.65 2.89 6.02
CA ALA A 309 16.11 1.56 5.70
C ALA A 309 16.75 1.01 4.42
N ALA A 310 16.91 1.83 3.38
CA ALA A 310 17.58 1.41 2.15
C ALA A 310 19.06 1.01 2.38
N GLN A 311 19.80 1.74 3.23
CA GLN A 311 21.15 1.33 3.63
C GLN A 311 21.17 0.03 4.42
N ASP A 312 20.27 -0.13 5.38
CA ASP A 312 20.17 -1.32 6.22
C ASP A 312 19.79 -2.56 5.40
N LEU A 313 18.96 -2.38 4.36
CA LEU A 313 18.68 -3.39 3.35
C LEU A 313 19.85 -3.65 2.39
N LYS A 314 20.88 -2.79 2.38
CA LYS A 314 22.02 -2.85 1.44
C LYS A 314 21.58 -2.67 -0.02
N ALA A 315 20.75 -1.66 -0.26
CA ALA A 315 20.24 -1.29 -1.57
C ALA A 315 21.36 -0.84 -2.52
N LYS A 316 21.39 -1.38 -3.75
CA LYS A 316 22.18 -0.80 -4.85
C LYS A 316 21.47 0.39 -5.50
N ARG A 317 20.13 0.37 -5.53
CA ARG A 317 19.25 1.42 -6.05
C ARG A 317 18.01 1.48 -5.17
N ILE A 318 17.44 2.67 -5.03
CA ILE A 318 16.18 2.88 -4.30
C ILE A 318 15.12 3.46 -5.23
N PHE A 319 13.93 2.87 -5.20
CA PHE A 319 12.74 3.37 -5.87
C PHE A 319 11.71 3.81 -4.81
N PRO A 320 11.62 5.12 -4.50
CA PRO A 320 10.57 5.63 -3.63
C PRO A 320 9.19 5.52 -4.25
N VAL A 321 8.22 5.06 -3.47
CA VAL A 321 6.79 4.91 -3.83
C VAL A 321 5.89 5.52 -2.76
N HIS A 322 4.57 5.30 -2.82
CA HIS A 322 3.58 5.76 -1.83
C HIS A 322 3.28 7.29 -1.84
N SER A 323 3.85 8.01 -2.83
CA SER A 323 3.57 9.42 -3.10
C SER A 323 2.96 9.63 -4.50
N SER A 324 2.66 10.88 -4.85
CA SER A 324 2.34 11.31 -6.22
C SER A 324 1.04 10.78 -6.83
N LYS A 325 0.09 10.28 -6.03
CA LYS A 325 -1.23 9.84 -6.53
C LYS A 325 -2.39 10.20 -5.62
N PHE A 326 -2.27 9.97 -4.31
CA PHE A 326 -3.33 10.23 -3.35
C PHE A 326 -2.86 11.15 -2.23
N ALA A 327 -3.79 11.93 -1.68
CA ALA A 327 -3.59 12.74 -0.49
C ALA A 327 -4.15 11.98 0.73
N LEU A 328 -3.29 11.23 1.43
CA LEU A 328 -3.62 10.44 2.61
C LEU A 328 -2.99 10.98 3.91
N ALA A 329 -2.01 11.87 3.82
CA ALA A 329 -1.40 12.58 4.95
C ALA A 329 -1.44 14.11 4.79
N ASN A 330 -0.78 14.81 5.72
CA ASN A 330 -0.84 16.27 5.85
C ASN A 330 0.24 17.04 5.07
N HIS A 331 1.28 16.37 4.58
CA HIS A 331 2.36 17.00 3.81
C HIS A 331 1.91 17.44 2.41
N SER A 332 2.66 18.36 1.78
CA SER A 332 2.42 18.71 0.37
C SER A 332 2.72 17.53 -0.55
N TRP A 333 2.07 17.47 -1.73
CA TRP A 333 2.14 16.31 -2.63
C TRP A 333 3.56 16.00 -3.12
N ASP A 334 4.41 17.03 -3.27
CA ASP A 334 5.79 16.96 -3.78
C ASP A 334 6.84 16.85 -2.68
N GLU A 335 6.46 17.10 -1.42
CA GLU A 335 7.38 17.05 -0.27
C GLU A 335 8.14 15.72 -0.17
N PRO A 336 7.51 14.54 -0.33
CA PRO A 336 8.22 13.26 -0.35
C PRO A 336 9.40 13.19 -1.33
N LEU A 337 9.20 13.71 -2.55
CA LEU A 337 10.20 13.68 -3.63
C LEU A 337 11.31 14.70 -3.39
N ILE A 338 10.97 15.86 -2.84
CA ILE A 338 11.93 16.88 -2.43
C ILE A 338 12.80 16.34 -1.30
N GLN A 339 12.19 15.83 -0.23
CA GLN A 339 12.89 15.37 0.97
C GLN A 339 13.83 14.22 0.65
N ILE A 340 13.37 13.19 -0.06
CA ILE A 340 14.24 12.06 -0.40
C ILE A 340 15.41 12.47 -1.29
N THR A 341 15.18 13.41 -2.23
CA THR A 341 16.24 13.91 -3.12
C THR A 341 17.29 14.72 -2.35
N GLU A 342 16.86 15.59 -1.45
CA GLU A 342 17.74 16.43 -0.65
C GLU A 342 18.54 15.61 0.37
N LEU A 343 17.87 14.73 1.12
CA LEU A 343 18.51 13.87 2.13
C LEU A 343 19.48 12.87 1.49
N ASN A 344 19.17 12.40 0.27
CA ASN A 344 20.03 11.44 -0.42
C ASN A 344 21.41 12.02 -0.80
N LYS A 345 21.62 13.35 -0.74
CA LYS A 345 22.97 13.94 -0.91
C LYS A 345 23.98 13.41 0.11
N ALA A 346 23.54 13.00 1.30
CA ALA A 346 24.40 12.40 2.33
C ALA A 346 24.60 10.88 2.16
N TYR A 347 23.68 10.20 1.46
CA TYR A 347 23.65 8.75 1.29
C TYR A 347 24.26 8.29 -0.04
N ASN A 348 24.13 9.13 -1.08
CA ASN A 348 24.60 8.90 -2.44
C ASN A 348 24.08 7.58 -3.05
N LEU A 349 22.82 7.21 -2.75
CA LEU A 349 22.17 6.07 -3.37
C LEU A 349 21.58 6.47 -4.74
N PRO A 350 21.68 5.64 -5.79
CA PRO A 350 20.99 5.89 -7.05
C PRO A 350 19.46 5.88 -6.86
N LEU A 351 18.84 7.06 -7.02
CA LEU A 351 17.39 7.23 -6.94
C LEU A 351 16.74 6.88 -8.28
N VAL A 352 15.65 6.11 -8.21
CA VAL A 352 14.79 5.79 -9.35
C VAL A 352 13.51 6.62 -9.19
N THR A 353 13.37 7.71 -9.93
CA THR A 353 12.22 8.63 -9.80
C THR A 353 11.56 8.91 -11.16
N PRO A 354 11.10 7.87 -11.87
CA PRO A 354 10.43 8.04 -13.16
C PRO A 354 9.16 8.89 -13.03
N ILE A 355 8.73 9.51 -14.12
CA ILE A 355 7.32 9.94 -14.21
C ILE A 355 6.41 8.70 -14.29
N ILE A 356 5.13 8.86 -14.00
CA ILE A 356 4.15 7.77 -14.16
C ILE A 356 4.19 7.28 -15.61
N GLY A 357 4.36 5.97 -15.75
CA GLY A 357 4.42 5.27 -17.03
C GLY A 357 5.77 5.29 -17.75
N GLU A 358 6.78 6.00 -17.26
CA GLU A 358 8.14 5.95 -17.83
C GLU A 358 8.80 4.60 -17.52
N VAL A 359 9.49 4.04 -18.52
CA VAL A 359 10.18 2.75 -18.39
C VAL A 359 11.48 2.91 -17.60
N VAL A 360 11.59 2.18 -16.49
CA VAL A 360 12.83 1.96 -15.76
C VAL A 360 13.47 0.68 -16.27
N ASN A 361 14.66 0.77 -16.85
CA ASN A 361 15.46 -0.40 -17.19
C ASN A 361 16.16 -0.91 -15.92
N LEU A 362 15.76 -2.10 -15.45
CA LEU A 362 16.25 -2.68 -14.21
C LEU A 362 17.73 -3.10 -14.30
N LYS A 363 18.23 -3.38 -15.52
CA LYS A 363 19.62 -3.73 -15.79
C LYS A 363 20.52 -2.53 -16.14
N ASN A 364 19.96 -1.31 -16.20
CA ASN A 364 20.74 -0.08 -16.38
C ASN A 364 20.87 0.70 -15.06
N PRO A 365 21.96 0.53 -14.30
CA PRO A 365 22.16 1.27 -13.05
C PRO A 365 22.43 2.76 -13.26
N ASN A 366 22.76 3.18 -14.49
CA ASN A 366 23.12 4.56 -14.83
C ASN A 366 21.96 5.35 -15.46
N GLN A 367 20.75 4.79 -15.48
CA GLN A 367 19.58 5.53 -15.94
C GLN A 367 19.32 6.72 -15.01
N VAL A 368 19.26 7.91 -15.59
CA VAL A 368 19.03 9.17 -14.86
C VAL A 368 17.58 9.59 -15.02
N PHE A 369 16.96 10.00 -13.92
CA PHE A 369 15.59 10.51 -13.87
C PHE A 369 15.61 12.01 -13.60
N LYS A 370 14.79 12.76 -14.33
CA LYS A 370 14.65 14.20 -14.11
C LYS A 370 13.79 14.45 -12.87
N PRO A 371 14.05 15.51 -12.09
CA PRO A 371 13.19 15.91 -10.98
C PRO A 371 11.89 16.53 -11.50
N TRP A 372 10.99 15.70 -12.02
CA TRP A 372 9.82 16.10 -12.79
C TRP A 372 8.78 16.88 -11.98
N TRP A 373 8.86 16.83 -10.65
CA TRP A 373 8.00 17.58 -9.73
C TRP A 373 8.38 19.07 -9.64
N VAL A 374 9.58 19.45 -10.08
CA VAL A 374 10.08 20.83 -9.98
C VAL A 374 9.29 21.74 -10.90
N GLY A 375 8.68 22.78 -10.31
CA GLY A 375 7.92 23.80 -11.03
C GLY A 375 6.43 23.51 -11.20
N LEU A 376 5.92 22.41 -10.64
CA LEU A 376 4.49 22.10 -10.58
C LEU A 376 3.89 22.65 -9.29
N ASN A 377 2.65 23.13 -9.33
CA ASN A 377 1.93 23.71 -8.19
C ASN A 377 0.99 22.72 -7.52
#